data_AF-A0A646KJI9-F1
#
_entry.id   AF-A0A646KJI9-F1
#
_cell.length_a   1.000
_cell.length_b   1.000
_cell.length_c   1.000
_cell.angle_alpha   90.00
_cell.angle_beta   90.00
_cell.angle_gamma   90.00
#
_symmetry.space_group_name_H-M   'P 1'
#
loop_
_entity.id
_entity.type
_entity.pdbx_description
1 polymer ?
#
loop_
_entity_poly.entity_id
_entity_poly.type
_entity_poly.pdbx_seq_one_letter_code
_entity_poly.pdbx_strand_id
1 'polypeptide(L)'
;MLIMDAAVETYDVADFALWPTAAPGADRLLVLSGQMSPLEVGTAMAVLTSCGQGDSDDPAPDTEAGIRRIQSLLSVDLAIAPGGILLLDTATGGVIAPGCCFGLESWRDWLSLMNGEELWLGHGTVAHVERQRTLARVWPDTDPPAKAPIELPLAELPDLLQTAHDKLNGFLALAEQWASRYAPALAPALITKLDEDLNIGAPLEDHRLRNPS
;
A
#
# COMPACT_ATOMS: atom_id res chain seq x y z
N MET A 1 -4.40 15.62 13.98
CA MET A 1 -3.12 14.88 13.97
C MET A 1 -3.13 14.06 12.72
N LEU A 2 -2.05 14.13 11.93
CA LEU A 2 -1.95 13.41 10.68
C LEU A 2 -1.47 11.99 10.93
N ILE A 3 -2.02 11.05 10.17
CA ILE A 3 -1.58 9.67 10.12
C ILE A 3 -1.38 9.32 8.64
N MET A 4 -0.22 8.79 8.30
CA MET A 4 0.02 8.14 7.01
C MET A 4 0.13 6.65 7.24
N ASP A 5 -0.68 5.91 6.49
CA ASP A 5 -0.70 4.46 6.50
C ASP A 5 -0.56 3.93 5.09
N ALA A 6 0.13 2.80 4.94
CA ALA A 6 0.14 2.05 3.70
C ALA A 6 -1.07 1.12 3.70
N ALA A 7 -1.89 1.17 2.65
CA ALA A 7 -3.08 0.35 2.53
C ALA A 7 -3.16 -0.30 1.15
N VAL A 8 -3.82 -1.46 1.09
CA VAL A 8 -4.20 -2.11 -0.17
C VAL A 8 -5.71 -2.06 -0.36
N GLU A 9 -6.13 -1.94 -1.61
CA GLU A 9 -7.53 -2.04 -1.99
C GLU A 9 -7.94 -3.50 -2.13
N THR A 10 -9.13 -3.84 -1.62
CA THR A 10 -9.60 -5.22 -1.47
C THR A 10 -10.81 -5.53 -2.37
N TYR A 11 -10.96 -4.80 -3.48
CA TYR A 11 -12.10 -4.98 -4.40
C TYR A 11 -12.18 -6.40 -4.97
N ASP A 12 -11.03 -6.98 -5.31
CA ASP A 12 -10.95 -8.25 -6.05
C ASP A 12 -10.96 -9.51 -5.16
N VAL A 13 -11.13 -9.34 -3.84
CA VAL A 13 -10.96 -10.45 -2.88
C VAL A 13 -12.29 -11.10 -2.48
N ALA A 14 -13.42 -10.58 -2.97
CA ALA A 14 -14.76 -11.02 -2.53
C ALA A 14 -15.04 -12.51 -2.80
N ASP A 15 -14.52 -13.04 -3.91
CA ASP A 15 -14.73 -14.43 -4.35
C ASP A 15 -13.47 -15.30 -4.18
N PHE A 16 -12.46 -14.81 -3.46
CA PHE A 16 -11.19 -15.50 -3.29
C PHE A 16 -11.30 -16.71 -2.32
N ALA A 17 -10.85 -17.89 -2.75
CA ALA A 17 -11.03 -19.14 -1.99
C ALA A 17 -9.76 -20.01 -1.82
N LEU A 18 -8.57 -19.53 -2.21
CA LEU A 18 -7.34 -20.35 -2.14
C LEU A 18 -6.77 -20.49 -0.71
N TRP A 19 -7.04 -19.50 0.15
CA TRP A 19 -6.70 -19.52 1.57
C TRP A 19 -7.68 -18.65 2.36
N PRO A 20 -7.73 -18.78 3.70
CA PRO A 20 -8.61 -17.98 4.53
C PRO A 20 -8.30 -16.48 4.43
N THR A 21 -9.33 -15.67 4.17
CA THR A 21 -9.30 -14.21 4.14
C THR A 21 -10.29 -13.63 5.15
N ALA A 22 -10.12 -12.36 5.49
CA ALA A 22 -11.08 -11.62 6.29
C ALA A 22 -12.25 -11.18 5.40
N ALA A 23 -13.41 -10.94 6.02
CA ALA A 23 -14.51 -10.32 5.31
C ALA A 23 -14.11 -8.90 4.85
N PRO A 24 -14.47 -8.48 3.63
CA PRO A 24 -14.12 -7.15 3.13
C PRO A 24 -14.74 -6.05 4.01
N GLY A 25 -13.93 -5.04 4.33
CA GLY A 25 -14.37 -3.83 5.02
C GLY A 25 -15.33 -2.99 4.16
N ALA A 26 -16.06 -2.08 4.79
CA ALA A 26 -17.02 -1.20 4.11
C ALA A 26 -16.32 -0.19 3.16
N ASP A 27 -15.12 0.24 3.54
CA ASP A 27 -14.24 1.14 2.79
C ASP A 27 -13.35 0.41 1.76
N ARG A 28 -13.36 -0.94 1.77
CA ARG A 28 -12.55 -1.79 0.89
C ARG A 28 -11.04 -1.52 0.99
N LEU A 29 -10.58 -0.88 2.05
CA LEU A 29 -9.17 -0.62 2.30
C LEU A 29 -8.68 -1.49 3.45
N LEU A 30 -7.47 -2.02 3.31
CA LEU A 30 -6.79 -2.78 4.35
C LEU A 30 -5.43 -2.15 4.64
N VAL A 31 -5.30 -1.55 5.82
CA VAL A 31 -4.03 -1.00 6.31
C VAL A 31 -3.04 -2.14 6.60
N LEU A 32 -1.86 -2.05 6.00
CA LEU A 32 -0.79 -3.01 6.18
C LEU A 32 0.03 -2.65 7.42
N SER A 33 0.03 -3.54 8.41
CA SER A 33 0.80 -3.36 9.64
C SER A 33 1.19 -4.68 10.30
N GLY A 34 2.14 -4.64 11.22
CA GLY A 34 2.47 -5.79 12.08
C GLY A 34 1.42 -6.14 13.13
N GLN A 35 0.24 -5.50 13.13
CA GLN A 35 -0.87 -5.79 14.06
C GLN A 35 -2.05 -6.49 13.39
N MET A 36 -1.90 -6.88 12.12
CA MET A 36 -2.94 -7.58 11.37
C MET A 36 -3.20 -8.98 11.94
N SER A 37 -4.46 -9.38 11.94
CA SER A 37 -4.88 -10.76 12.20
C SER A 37 -4.45 -11.70 11.07
N PRO A 38 -4.37 -13.02 11.32
CA PRO A 38 -4.02 -13.98 10.28
C PRO A 38 -4.94 -13.94 9.04
N LEU A 39 -6.21 -13.60 9.21
CA LEU A 39 -7.18 -13.48 8.10
C LEU A 39 -6.95 -12.20 7.29
N GLU A 40 -6.60 -11.09 7.95
CA GLU A 40 -6.23 -9.85 7.26
C GLU A 40 -4.93 -10.04 6.47
N VAL A 41 -3.93 -10.74 7.03
CA VAL A 41 -2.71 -11.10 6.28
C VAL A 41 -3.06 -11.93 5.05
N GLY A 42 -3.94 -12.93 5.21
CA GLY A 42 -4.45 -13.71 4.07
C GLY A 42 -5.13 -12.84 3.00
N THR A 43 -5.87 -11.81 3.41
CA THR A 43 -6.53 -10.87 2.50
C THR A 43 -5.50 -10.04 1.72
N ALA A 44 -4.50 -9.48 2.40
CA ALA A 44 -3.42 -8.75 1.75
C ALA A 44 -2.65 -9.63 0.75
N MET A 45 -2.36 -10.87 1.12
CA MET A 45 -1.69 -11.82 0.22
C MET A 45 -2.56 -12.18 -1.00
N ALA A 46 -3.89 -12.26 -0.83
CA ALA A 46 -4.80 -12.49 -1.94
C ALA A 46 -4.78 -11.31 -2.94
N VAL A 47 -4.74 -10.07 -2.46
CA VAL A 47 -4.57 -8.88 -3.32
C VAL A 47 -3.23 -8.92 -4.04
N LEU A 48 -2.12 -9.07 -3.30
CA LEU A 48 -0.75 -9.02 -3.85
C LEU A 48 -0.50 -10.11 -4.90
N THR A 49 -1.00 -11.32 -4.65
CA THR A 49 -0.85 -12.43 -5.59
C THR A 49 -1.85 -12.37 -6.75
N SER A 50 -2.75 -11.38 -6.77
CA SER A 50 -3.66 -11.15 -7.89
C SER A 50 -3.14 -10.20 -8.96
N CYS A 51 -2.04 -9.51 -8.68
CA CYS A 51 -1.34 -8.70 -9.66
C CYS A 51 -0.90 -9.52 -10.88
N GLY A 52 -1.24 -9.06 -12.08
CA GLY A 52 -0.77 -9.62 -13.35
C GLY A 52 -1.66 -10.71 -13.97
N GLN A 53 -2.85 -10.94 -13.41
CA GLN A 53 -3.83 -11.87 -13.98
C GLN A 53 -4.87 -11.10 -14.77
N GLY A 54 -5.10 -11.48 -16.03
CA GLY A 54 -6.36 -11.14 -16.70
C GLY A 54 -7.50 -11.93 -16.06
N ASP A 55 -8.76 -11.57 -16.33
CA ASP A 55 -9.98 -12.26 -15.87
C ASP A 55 -10.04 -13.74 -16.30
N SER A 56 -9.17 -14.59 -15.77
CA SER A 56 -9.20 -16.03 -16.00
C SER A 56 -9.92 -16.68 -14.85
N ASP A 57 -11.01 -17.38 -15.18
CA ASP A 57 -11.73 -18.31 -14.31
C ASP A 57 -10.74 -19.34 -13.73
N ASP A 58 -10.27 -19.09 -12.50
CA ASP A 58 -9.41 -20.04 -11.80
C ASP A 58 -10.25 -21.29 -11.44
N PRO A 59 -9.77 -22.51 -11.74
CA PRO A 59 -10.47 -23.74 -11.39
C PRO A 59 -10.56 -23.93 -9.87
N ALA A 60 -11.44 -24.83 -9.43
CA ALA A 60 -11.79 -25.10 -8.04
C ALA A 60 -10.60 -25.08 -7.07
N PRO A 61 -10.78 -24.56 -5.84
CA PRO A 61 -9.68 -24.35 -4.90
C PRO A 61 -9.04 -25.67 -4.49
N ASP A 62 -7.82 -25.91 -4.98
CA ASP A 62 -6.91 -26.92 -4.46
C ASP A 62 -5.62 -26.26 -3.95
N THR A 63 -4.85 -26.98 -3.13
CA THR A 63 -3.59 -26.46 -2.56
C THR A 63 -2.57 -26.11 -3.66
N GLU A 64 -2.64 -26.77 -4.81
CA GLU A 64 -1.76 -26.47 -5.94
C GLU A 64 -2.10 -25.13 -6.61
N ALA A 65 -3.38 -24.72 -6.65
CA ALA A 65 -3.82 -23.44 -7.17
C ALA A 65 -3.21 -22.27 -6.37
N GLY A 66 -3.18 -22.37 -5.04
CA GLY A 66 -2.50 -21.39 -4.19
C GLY A 66 -1.00 -21.26 -4.49
N ILE A 67 -0.32 -22.39 -4.69
CA ILE A 67 1.11 -22.40 -5.04
C ILE A 67 1.34 -21.79 -6.43
N ARG A 68 0.52 -22.16 -7.43
CA ARG A 68 0.59 -21.58 -8.78
C ARG A 68 0.36 -20.07 -8.75
N ARG A 69 -0.55 -19.58 -7.91
CA ARG A 69 -0.80 -18.15 -7.73
C ARG A 69 0.45 -17.41 -7.24
N ILE A 70 1.12 -17.97 -6.24
CA ILE A 70 2.39 -17.42 -5.73
C ILE A 70 3.48 -17.49 -6.80
N GLN A 71 3.58 -18.57 -7.56
CA GLN A 71 4.55 -18.70 -8.65
C GLN A 71 4.29 -17.67 -9.77
N SER A 72 3.03 -17.38 -10.08
CA SER A 72 2.66 -16.34 -11.04
C SER A 72 3.17 -14.98 -10.58
N LEU A 73 2.94 -14.62 -9.31
CA LEU A 73 3.50 -13.40 -8.73
C LEU A 73 5.03 -13.39 -8.84
N LEU A 74 5.70 -14.49 -8.51
CA LEU A 74 7.17 -14.58 -8.63
C LEU A 74 7.70 -14.39 -10.06
N SER A 75 6.87 -14.61 -11.07
CA SER A 75 7.25 -14.51 -12.48
C SER A 75 7.03 -13.13 -13.10
N VAL A 76 6.27 -12.23 -12.46
CA VAL A 76 6.10 -10.87 -12.98
C VAL A 76 7.33 -10.01 -12.69
N ASP A 77 7.62 -9.06 -13.57
CA ASP A 77 8.78 -8.17 -13.40
C ASP A 77 8.65 -7.30 -12.15
N LEU A 78 7.45 -6.79 -11.88
CA LEU A 78 7.14 -5.95 -10.73
C LEU A 78 5.77 -6.32 -10.15
N ALA A 79 5.71 -6.62 -8.86
CA ALA A 79 4.47 -6.74 -8.11
C ALA A 79 3.88 -5.34 -7.87
N ILE A 80 2.74 -5.07 -8.49
CA ILE A 80 1.95 -3.86 -8.30
C ILE A 80 0.81 -4.20 -7.34
N ALA A 81 0.50 -3.33 -6.39
CA ALA A 81 -0.64 -3.55 -5.50
C ALA A 81 -1.58 -2.34 -5.56
N PRO A 82 -2.88 -2.55 -5.90
CA PRO A 82 -3.84 -1.48 -5.80
C PRO A 82 -3.92 -1.02 -4.34
N GLY A 83 -3.93 0.29 -4.11
CA GLY A 83 -3.65 0.86 -2.81
C GLY A 83 -2.59 1.96 -2.90
N GLY A 84 -1.84 2.17 -1.82
CA GLY A 84 -0.90 3.27 -1.69
C GLY A 84 -0.93 3.88 -0.29
N ILE A 85 -0.64 5.17 -0.18
CA ILE A 85 -0.73 5.91 1.08
C ILE A 85 -2.17 6.37 1.31
N LEU A 86 -2.70 5.97 2.48
CA LEU A 86 -3.89 6.50 3.12
C LEU A 86 -3.46 7.62 4.08
N LEU A 87 -3.85 8.86 3.78
CA LEU A 87 -3.61 10.01 4.66
C LEU A 87 -4.90 10.37 5.42
N LEU A 88 -4.84 10.34 6.74
CA LEU A 88 -5.94 10.69 7.63
C LEU A 88 -5.58 11.91 8.47
N ASP A 89 -6.43 12.93 8.46
CA ASP A 89 -6.44 13.97 9.49
C ASP A 89 -7.49 13.67 10.55
N THR A 90 -7.03 13.17 11.70
CA THR A 90 -7.90 12.85 12.84
C THR A 90 -8.57 14.06 13.48
N ALA A 91 -8.09 15.29 13.23
CA ALA A 91 -8.71 16.48 13.79
C ALA A 91 -9.95 16.92 13.02
N THR A 92 -9.91 16.79 11.69
CA THR A 92 -11.01 17.18 10.79
C THR A 92 -11.83 16.00 10.28
N GLY A 93 -11.31 14.78 10.43
CA GLY A 93 -11.86 13.56 9.83
C GLY A 93 -11.59 13.44 8.33
N GLY A 94 -10.74 14.30 7.76
CA GLY A 94 -10.40 14.26 6.34
C GLY A 94 -9.61 13.01 5.98
N VAL A 95 -9.92 12.40 4.84
CA VAL A 95 -9.25 11.20 4.33
C VAL A 95 -8.83 11.43 2.88
N ILE A 96 -7.58 11.10 2.56
CA ILE A 96 -7.09 10.91 1.20
C ILE A 96 -6.87 9.41 1.04
N ALA A 97 -7.77 8.76 0.32
CA ALA A 97 -7.60 7.37 -0.06
C ALA A 97 -6.54 7.26 -1.18
N PRO A 98 -5.88 6.10 -1.33
CA PRO A 98 -5.05 5.85 -2.49
C PRO A 98 -5.85 5.97 -3.79
N GLY A 99 -5.19 6.42 -4.86
CA GLY A 99 -5.81 6.59 -6.16
C GLY A 99 -5.44 5.48 -7.14
N CYS A 100 -6.22 5.38 -8.21
CA CYS A 100 -6.03 4.33 -9.21
C CYS A 100 -4.70 4.52 -9.97
N CYS A 101 -3.92 3.43 -10.08
CA CYS A 101 -2.59 3.39 -10.70
C CYS A 101 -1.48 4.15 -9.96
N PHE A 102 -1.70 4.59 -8.73
CA PHE A 102 -0.63 5.09 -7.85
C PHE A 102 -0.54 4.18 -6.63
N GLY A 103 -0.07 2.95 -6.89
CA GLY A 103 -0.19 1.81 -6.02
C GLY A 103 0.75 1.85 -4.81
N LEU A 104 0.73 0.74 -4.07
CA LEU A 104 1.59 0.58 -2.91
C LEU A 104 3.08 0.69 -3.28
N GLU A 105 3.50 0.22 -4.45
CA GLU A 105 4.88 0.33 -4.95
C GLU A 105 5.42 1.77 -5.00
N SER A 106 4.53 2.76 -5.09
CA SER A 106 4.85 4.18 -5.15
C SER A 106 4.78 4.91 -3.80
N TRP A 107 4.64 4.20 -2.66
CA TRP A 107 4.45 4.82 -1.35
C TRP A 107 5.56 5.82 -0.96
N ARG A 108 6.79 5.58 -1.40
CA ARG A 108 7.95 6.46 -1.15
C ARG A 108 7.93 7.74 -1.98
N ASP A 109 7.21 7.75 -3.11
CA ASP A 109 7.17 8.89 -4.02
C ASP A 109 6.58 10.13 -3.33
N TRP A 110 5.86 9.97 -2.22
CA TRP A 110 5.44 11.09 -1.37
C TRP A 110 6.62 11.98 -0.92
N LEU A 111 7.83 11.42 -0.73
CA LEU A 111 9.03 12.21 -0.40
C LEU A 111 9.44 13.19 -1.50
N SER A 112 9.00 12.99 -2.75
CA SER A 112 9.25 13.91 -3.86
C SER A 112 8.71 15.33 -3.59
N LEU A 113 7.66 15.45 -2.77
CA LEU A 113 7.11 16.74 -2.32
C LEU A 113 8.14 17.60 -1.57
N MET A 114 9.11 16.97 -0.90
CA MET A 114 10.22 17.67 -0.23
C MET A 114 11.16 18.35 -1.23
N ASN A 115 11.32 17.74 -2.41
CA ASN A 115 12.15 18.25 -3.50
C ASN A 115 11.42 19.29 -4.35
N GLY A 116 10.12 19.52 -4.08
CA GLY A 116 9.27 20.43 -4.83
C GLY A 116 8.74 19.84 -6.14
N GLU A 117 8.79 18.52 -6.27
CA GLU A 117 8.20 17.80 -7.40
C GLU A 117 6.68 17.67 -7.24
N GLU A 118 5.98 17.48 -8.36
CA GLU A 118 4.54 17.26 -8.36
C GLU A 118 4.26 15.78 -8.12
N LEU A 119 3.41 15.50 -7.13
CA LEU A 119 2.98 14.14 -6.81
C LEU A 119 1.72 13.81 -7.61
N TRP A 120 1.82 12.82 -8.48
CA TRP A 120 0.66 12.27 -9.18
C TRP A 120 -0.09 11.30 -8.24
N LEU A 121 -1.40 11.50 -8.09
CA LEU A 121 -2.24 10.69 -7.17
C LEU A 121 -3.10 9.66 -7.92
N GLY A 122 -2.75 9.33 -9.16
CA GLY A 122 -3.50 8.39 -9.97
C GLY A 122 -4.39 9.05 -11.03
N HIS A 123 -5.05 8.22 -11.86
CA HIS A 123 -5.89 8.70 -12.95
C HIS A 123 -7.35 8.84 -12.54
N GLY A 124 -8.08 9.73 -13.21
CA GLY A 124 -9.54 9.85 -13.04
C GLY A 124 -9.98 10.38 -11.68
N THR A 125 -9.04 10.77 -10.84
CA THR A 125 -9.26 11.36 -9.52
C THR A 125 -9.37 12.89 -9.62
N VAL A 126 -10.19 13.50 -8.77
CA VAL A 126 -10.13 14.96 -8.53
C VAL A 126 -9.12 15.33 -7.45
N ALA A 127 -8.51 14.34 -6.79
CA ALA A 127 -7.43 14.57 -5.85
C ALA A 127 -6.21 15.14 -6.54
N HIS A 128 -5.62 16.14 -5.91
CA HIS A 128 -4.41 16.78 -6.38
C HIS A 128 -3.66 17.38 -5.20
N VAL A 129 -2.37 17.62 -5.40
CA VAL A 129 -1.48 18.21 -4.39
C VAL A 129 -1.08 19.61 -4.82
N GLU A 130 -1.44 20.61 -4.02
CA GLU A 130 -0.92 21.96 -4.17
C GLU A 130 0.27 22.16 -3.21
N ARG A 131 1.48 22.24 -3.76
CA ARG A 131 2.68 22.44 -2.95
C ARG A 131 2.96 23.93 -2.72
N GLN A 132 3.19 24.28 -1.46
CA GLN A 132 3.75 25.55 -1.02
C GLN A 132 5.13 25.31 -0.37
N ARG A 133 5.85 26.38 -0.04
CA ARG A 133 7.24 26.30 0.45
C ARG A 133 7.43 25.33 1.62
N THR A 134 6.51 25.32 2.59
CA THR A 134 6.61 24.52 3.83
C THR A 134 5.42 23.58 4.06
N LEU A 135 4.45 23.58 3.15
CA LEU A 135 3.16 22.91 3.31
C LEU A 135 2.73 22.32 1.97
N ALA A 136 2.19 21.11 1.98
CA ALA A 136 1.41 20.57 0.88
C ALA A 136 -0.07 20.58 1.26
N ARG A 137 -0.94 20.97 0.33
CA ARG A 137 -2.39 20.82 0.47
C ARG A 137 -2.84 19.68 -0.40
N VAL A 138 -3.37 18.64 0.23
CA VAL A 138 -3.86 17.46 -0.46
C VAL A 138 -5.37 17.51 -0.49
N TRP A 139 -5.94 17.58 -1.69
CA TRP A 139 -7.39 17.68 -1.87
C TRP A 139 -8.01 16.28 -1.98
N PRO A 140 -9.03 15.94 -1.17
CA PRO A 140 -9.70 14.65 -1.25
C PRO A 140 -10.44 14.42 -2.57
N ASP A 141 -10.38 13.19 -3.06
CA ASP A 141 -11.18 12.72 -4.19
C ASP A 141 -12.62 12.46 -3.76
N THR A 142 -13.49 13.46 -3.89
CA THR A 142 -14.87 13.38 -3.42
C THR A 142 -15.82 14.01 -4.44
N ASP A 143 -17.00 13.41 -4.60
CA ASP A 143 -18.12 14.01 -5.33
C ASP A 143 -19.31 14.20 -4.37
N PRO A 144 -19.71 15.45 -4.04
CA PRO A 144 -19.15 16.72 -4.54
C PRO A 144 -17.74 17.02 -4.00
N PRO A 145 -16.95 17.86 -4.69
CA PRO A 145 -15.59 18.21 -4.27
C PRO A 145 -15.49 18.68 -2.82
N ALA A 146 -14.46 18.22 -2.13
CA ALA A 146 -14.17 18.60 -0.76
C ALA A 146 -14.06 20.12 -0.62
N LYS A 147 -14.60 20.64 0.48
CA LYS A 147 -14.60 22.08 0.77
C LYS A 147 -13.26 22.58 1.34
N ALA A 148 -12.43 21.67 1.82
CA ALA A 148 -11.14 21.98 2.42
C ALA A 148 -10.13 20.85 2.13
N PRO A 149 -8.85 21.19 1.90
CA PRO A 149 -7.79 20.21 1.78
C PRO A 149 -7.35 19.69 3.15
N ILE A 150 -6.62 18.57 3.15
CA ILE A 150 -5.75 18.22 4.27
C ILE A 150 -4.45 19.01 4.13
N GLU A 151 -4.10 19.77 5.17
CA GLU A 151 -2.84 20.51 5.23
C GLU A 151 -1.75 19.61 5.83
N LEU A 152 -0.74 19.30 5.01
CA LEU A 152 0.41 18.45 5.35
C LEU A 152 1.68 19.30 5.48
N PRO A 153 2.18 19.54 6.71
CA PRO A 153 3.47 20.17 6.92
C PRO A 153 4.60 19.32 6.34
N LEU A 154 5.38 19.88 5.41
CA LEU A 154 6.46 19.14 4.76
C LEU A 154 7.54 18.69 5.77
N ALA A 155 7.72 19.43 6.86
CA ALA A 155 8.64 19.04 7.93
C ALA A 155 8.22 17.76 8.68
N GLU A 156 6.93 17.42 8.69
CA GLU A 156 6.39 16.22 9.35
C GLU A 156 6.37 15.00 8.42
N LEU A 157 6.46 15.21 7.10
CA LEU A 157 6.35 14.16 6.10
C LEU A 157 7.34 12.99 6.30
N PRO A 158 8.65 13.22 6.58
CA PRO A 158 9.57 12.12 6.82
C PRO A 158 9.17 11.25 8.02
N ASP A 159 8.69 11.85 9.11
CA ASP A 159 8.33 11.10 10.33
C ASP A 159 6.99 10.34 10.13
N LEU A 160 6.06 10.93 9.37
CA LEU A 160 4.81 10.27 8.97
C LEU A 160 5.06 9.06 8.07
N LEU A 161 5.91 9.21 7.05
CA LEU A 161 6.29 8.10 6.18
C LEU A 161 7.13 7.05 6.90
N GLN A 162 7.98 7.45 7.86
CA GLN A 162 8.70 6.48 8.69
C GLN A 162 7.72 5.61 9.50
N THR A 163 6.62 6.19 9.98
CA THR A 163 5.58 5.41 10.66
C THR A 163 4.91 4.39 9.73
N ALA A 164 4.63 4.78 8.47
CA ALA A 164 4.12 3.85 7.45
C ALA A 164 5.14 2.76 7.10
N HIS A 165 6.42 3.13 6.99
CA HIS A 165 7.54 2.22 6.73
C HIS A 165 7.70 1.16 7.83
N ASP A 166 7.63 1.56 9.10
CA ASP A 166 7.71 0.64 10.23
C ASP A 166 6.54 -0.35 10.24
N LYS A 167 5.33 0.13 9.89
CA LYS A 167 4.15 -0.73 9.75
C LYS A 167 4.29 -1.72 8.59
N LEU A 168 4.81 -1.29 7.44
CA LEU A 168 5.10 -2.16 6.30
C LEU A 168 6.13 -3.24 6.63
N ASN A 169 7.20 -2.92 7.36
CA ASN A 169 8.14 -3.93 7.87
C ASN A 169 7.45 -4.94 8.79
N GLY A 170 6.57 -4.46 9.67
CA GLY A 170 5.76 -5.33 10.52
C GLY A 170 4.85 -6.26 9.70
N PHE A 171 4.24 -5.76 8.63
CA PHE A 171 3.46 -6.56 7.70
C PHE A 171 4.31 -7.62 6.99
N LEU A 172 5.51 -7.26 6.51
CA LEU A 172 6.41 -8.20 5.83
C LEU A 172 6.80 -9.39 6.72
N ALA A 173 7.03 -9.14 8.02
CA ALA A 173 7.27 -10.20 9.00
C ALA A 173 6.05 -11.11 9.23
N LEU A 174 4.82 -10.58 9.13
CA LEU A 174 3.59 -11.39 9.16
C LEU A 174 3.40 -12.18 7.85
N ALA A 175 3.72 -11.59 6.71
CA ALA A 175 3.68 -12.24 5.41
C ALA A 175 4.66 -13.43 5.36
N GLU A 176 5.84 -13.32 5.98
CA GLU A 176 6.81 -14.44 6.07
C GLU A 176 6.25 -15.63 6.85
N GLN A 177 5.58 -15.37 7.98
CA GLN A 177 4.90 -16.40 8.77
C GLN A 177 3.77 -17.05 7.99
N TRP A 178 3.00 -16.25 7.26
CA TRP A 178 1.95 -16.73 6.37
C TRP A 178 2.53 -17.61 5.25
N ALA A 179 3.58 -17.15 4.57
CA ALA A 179 4.21 -17.86 3.46
C ALA A 179 4.82 -19.20 3.92
N SER A 180 5.45 -19.21 5.09
CA SER A 180 5.99 -20.42 5.72
C SER A 180 4.91 -21.47 6.01
N ARG A 181 3.65 -21.06 6.17
CA ARG A 181 2.52 -21.96 6.38
C ARG A 181 1.91 -22.47 5.08
N TYR A 182 1.69 -21.60 4.09
CA TYR A 182 0.93 -21.94 2.88
C TYR A 182 1.80 -22.34 1.69
N ALA A 183 3.05 -21.86 1.62
CA ALA A 183 4.02 -22.23 0.58
C ALA A 183 5.47 -22.23 1.11
N PRO A 184 5.82 -23.14 2.05
CA PRO A 184 7.12 -23.11 2.73
C PRO A 184 8.32 -23.10 1.77
N ALA A 185 8.22 -23.82 0.65
CA ALA A 185 9.29 -23.91 -0.35
C ALA A 185 9.50 -22.59 -1.14
N LEU A 186 8.48 -21.73 -1.22
CA LEU A 186 8.52 -20.46 -1.94
C LEU A 186 8.67 -19.25 -1.00
N ALA A 187 8.53 -19.44 0.32
CA ALA A 187 8.48 -18.35 1.27
C ALA A 187 9.67 -17.38 1.18
N PRO A 188 10.95 -17.83 1.13
CA PRO A 188 12.07 -16.89 1.00
C PRO A 188 12.00 -16.05 -0.28
N ALA A 189 11.70 -16.67 -1.42
CA ALA A 189 11.60 -15.98 -2.71
C ALA A 189 10.44 -14.98 -2.73
N LEU A 190 9.30 -15.34 -2.13
CA LEU A 190 8.13 -14.46 -2.05
C LEU A 190 8.42 -13.22 -1.20
N ILE A 191 9.07 -13.38 -0.05
CA ILE A 191 9.39 -12.25 0.83
C ILE A 191 10.43 -11.35 0.21
N THR A 192 11.49 -11.90 -0.41
CA THR A 192 12.45 -11.10 -1.18
C THR A 192 11.75 -10.31 -2.28
N LYS A 193 10.85 -10.94 -3.05
CA LYS A 193 10.14 -10.24 -4.12
C LYS A 193 9.26 -9.11 -3.59
N LEU A 194 8.48 -9.34 -2.53
CA LEU A 194 7.65 -8.29 -1.95
C LEU A 194 8.47 -7.15 -1.35
N ASP A 195 9.61 -7.47 -0.73
CA ASP A 195 10.52 -6.48 -0.16
C ASP A 195 11.11 -5.56 -1.24
N GLU A 196 11.60 -6.17 -2.33
CA GLU A 196 12.21 -5.46 -3.46
C GLU A 196 11.17 -4.66 -4.26
N ASP A 197 10.07 -5.30 -4.67
CA ASP A 197 9.08 -4.69 -5.55
C ASP A 197 8.30 -3.56 -4.87
N LEU A 198 7.99 -3.69 -3.57
CA LEU A 198 7.33 -2.66 -2.79
C LEU A 198 8.33 -1.72 -2.08
N ASN A 199 9.63 -1.94 -2.29
CA ASN A 199 10.72 -1.17 -1.71
C ASN A 199 10.56 -0.97 -0.18
N ILE A 200 10.34 -2.07 0.57
CA ILE A 200 10.08 -1.99 2.02
C ILE A 200 11.40 -1.95 2.79
N GLY A 201 12.32 -2.86 2.57
CA GLY A 201 13.48 -3.10 3.44
C GLY A 201 14.56 -2.01 3.38
N ALA A 202 14.58 -1.20 2.32
CA ALA A 202 15.50 -0.07 2.24
C ALA A 202 15.17 0.98 3.32
N PRO A 203 16.15 1.57 4.01
CA PRO A 203 15.90 2.73 4.86
C PRO A 203 15.26 3.88 4.07
N LEU A 204 14.42 4.70 4.71
CA LEU A 204 14.06 5.99 4.12
C LEU A 204 15.30 6.89 4.14
N GLU A 205 15.60 7.55 3.02
CA GLU A 205 16.72 8.48 2.99
C GLU A 205 16.43 9.67 3.90
N ASP A 206 17.38 10.01 4.79
CA ASP A 206 17.24 11.18 5.64
C ASP A 206 17.44 12.46 4.82
N HIS A 207 16.33 13.04 4.36
CA HIS A 207 16.33 14.31 3.64
C HIS A 207 16.87 15.48 4.49
N ARG A 208 16.98 15.33 5.83
CA ARG A 208 17.58 16.36 6.70
C ARG A 208 19.10 16.50 6.49
N LEU A 209 19.76 15.50 5.91
CA LEU A 209 21.21 15.53 5.66
C LEU A 209 21.60 16.16 4.31
N ARG A 210 20.64 16.45 3.41
CA ARG A 210 20.93 17.01 2.07
C ARG A 210 20.87 18.54 1.97
N ASN A 211 20.43 19.26 3.00
CA ASN A 211 20.43 20.72 3.02
C ASN A 211 21.36 21.27 4.11
N PRO A 212 22.66 21.50 3.82
CA PRO A 212 23.42 22.41 4.65
C PRO A 212 22.84 23.82 4.46
N SER A 213 22.69 24.50 5.59
CA SER A 213 22.15 25.86 5.75
C SER A 213 22.67 26.88 4.74
#